data_AF-A0A7H4MXT8-F1
#
_entry.id   AF-A0A7H4MXT8-F1
#
_cell.length_a   1.000
_cell.length_b   1.000
_cell.length_c   1.000
_cell.angle_alpha   90.00
_cell.angle_beta   90.00
_cell.angle_gamma   90.00
#
_symmetry.space_group_name_H-M   'P 1'
#
loop_
_entity.id
_entity.type
_entity.pdbx_description
1 polymer ?
#
loop_
_entity_poly.entity_id
_entity_poly.type
_entity_poly.pdbx_seq_one_letter_code
_entity_poly.pdbx_strand_id
1 'polypeptide(L)'
;MIIQVGSALAYRSIPLQSAYCGAKAAIRGFTDAVRTELMHENSGVSIAMVQMPGLNTPQFEWARNKFAWAMRPVPPVFQPEVAAQAIFNVARRPVRELWVGSSTIQSIIGQFLFPGFLDRLMVKKAWEGQMTRRLNADDRQDYLEQPVSGLHKTHGRFSSEAKYRATAITSGVPGKALLGGAAAAGLLLAKWFISRKKR
;
A
#
# COMPACT_ATOMS: atom_id res chain seq x y z
N MET A 1 7.88 -18.71 8.51
CA MET A 1 7.57 -17.60 7.56
C MET A 1 7.09 -16.40 8.36
N ILE A 2 7.60 -15.22 8.04
CA ILE A 2 7.20 -13.94 8.63
C ILE A 2 6.43 -13.16 7.56
N ILE A 3 5.25 -12.63 7.91
CA ILE A 3 4.45 -11.75 7.05
C ILE A 3 4.39 -10.38 7.68
N GLN A 4 4.95 -9.40 7.00
CA GLN A 4 4.94 -8.02 7.45
C GLN A 4 3.86 -7.21 6.73
N VAL A 5 2.87 -6.77 7.49
CA VAL A 5 1.80 -5.91 6.97
C VAL A 5 2.31 -4.47 6.83
N GLY A 6 2.61 -4.12 5.58
CA GLY A 6 3.04 -2.80 5.16
C GLY A 6 1.90 -1.90 4.71
N SER A 7 2.27 -0.78 4.11
CA SER A 7 1.37 0.20 3.53
C SER A 7 2.02 0.82 2.29
N ALA A 8 1.21 1.19 1.29
CA ALA A 8 1.67 2.01 0.16
C ALA A 8 2.43 3.27 0.61
N LEU A 9 2.11 3.76 1.82
CA LEU A 9 2.71 4.93 2.44
C LEU A 9 4.18 4.75 2.86
N ALA A 10 4.71 3.53 2.81
CA ALA A 10 6.15 3.27 2.92
C ALA A 10 6.94 3.72 1.67
N TYR A 11 6.24 3.84 0.53
CA TYR A 11 6.82 4.29 -0.74
C TYR A 11 6.40 5.72 -1.04
N ARG A 12 5.10 6.02 -0.96
CA ARG A 12 4.52 7.33 -1.23
C ARG A 12 3.95 7.92 0.04
N SER A 13 4.73 8.78 0.70
CA SER A 13 4.25 9.52 1.88
C SER A 13 3.09 10.46 1.54
N ILE A 14 2.23 10.72 2.52
CA ILE A 14 1.13 11.69 2.43
C ILE A 14 1.24 12.72 3.56
N PRO A 15 0.69 13.93 3.39
CA PRO A 15 0.65 14.91 4.48
C PRO A 15 -0.15 14.41 5.68
N LEU A 16 0.04 15.02 6.84
CA LEU A 16 -0.62 14.72 8.13
C LEU A 16 -0.24 13.38 8.77
N GLN A 17 0.53 12.53 8.08
CA GLN A 17 0.96 11.21 8.56
C GLN A 17 2.48 11.02 8.53
N SER A 18 3.26 12.10 8.67
CA SER A 18 4.74 12.04 8.55
C SER A 18 5.37 10.98 9.47
N ALA A 19 4.94 10.92 10.74
CA ALA A 19 5.43 9.92 11.70
C ALA A 19 5.09 8.49 11.25
N TYR A 20 3.86 8.25 10.79
CA TYR A 20 3.42 6.94 10.31
C TYR A 20 4.16 6.53 9.02
N CYS A 21 4.30 7.44 8.06
CA CYS A 21 5.05 7.22 6.83
C CYS A 21 6.51 6.90 7.12
N GLY A 22 7.16 7.66 8.01
CA GLY A 22 8.54 7.42 8.45
C GLY A 22 8.69 6.03 9.07
N ALA A 23 7.81 5.65 10.00
CA ALA A 23 7.83 4.33 10.61
C ALA A 23 7.64 3.20 9.58
N LYS A 24 6.70 3.33 8.64
CA LYS A 24 6.47 2.32 7.59
C LYS A 24 7.63 2.22 6.60
N ALA A 25 8.29 3.33 6.27
CA ALA A 25 9.50 3.32 5.46
C ALA A 25 10.68 2.65 6.17
N ALA A 26 10.89 2.95 7.47
CA ALA A 26 11.93 2.32 8.29
C ALA A 26 11.71 0.80 8.40
N ILE A 27 10.48 0.38 8.68
CA ILE A 27 10.08 -1.03 8.72
C ILE A 27 10.38 -1.72 7.38
N ARG A 28 10.10 -1.08 6.23
CA ARG A 28 10.45 -1.63 4.92
C ARG A 28 11.95 -1.81 4.74
N GLY A 29 12.75 -0.79 5.08
CA GLY A 29 14.21 -0.84 4.99
C GLY A 29 14.80 -1.96 5.85
N PHE A 30 14.33 -2.05 7.10
CA PHE A 30 14.70 -3.13 8.03
C PHE A 30 14.43 -4.51 7.43
N THR A 31 13.23 -4.75 6.89
CA THR A 31 12.88 -6.04 6.30
C THR A 31 13.71 -6.40 5.09
N ASP A 32 14.05 -5.40 4.28
CA ASP A 32 14.89 -5.62 3.11
C ASP A 32 16.30 -6.07 3.52
N ALA A 33 16.87 -5.47 4.57
CA ALA A 33 18.16 -5.86 5.14
C ALA A 33 18.12 -7.27 5.76
N VAL A 34 17.18 -7.53 6.69
CA VAL A 34 17.04 -8.84 7.35
C VAL A 34 16.84 -9.96 6.34
N ARG A 35 16.11 -9.70 5.24
CA ARG A 35 15.92 -10.72 4.20
C ARG A 35 17.25 -11.12 3.56
N THR A 36 18.14 -10.17 3.28
CA THR A 36 19.45 -10.48 2.69
C THR A 36 20.40 -11.14 3.69
N GLU A 37 20.30 -10.78 4.97
CA GLU A 37 21.03 -11.47 6.06
C GLU A 37 20.59 -12.94 6.16
N LEU A 38 19.28 -13.21 6.16
CA LEU A 38 18.76 -14.58 6.18
C LEU A 38 19.18 -15.39 4.95
N MET A 39 19.31 -14.75 3.78
CA MET A 39 19.85 -15.40 2.58
C MET A 39 21.34 -15.74 2.74
N HIS A 40 22.13 -14.82 3.30
CA HIS A 40 23.55 -15.04 3.58
C HIS A 40 23.76 -16.24 4.53
N GLU A 41 22.94 -16.32 5.58
CA GLU A 41 22.96 -17.39 6.58
C GLU A 41 22.34 -18.71 6.09
N ASN A 42 21.86 -18.78 4.84
CA ASN A 42 21.10 -19.93 4.31
C ASN A 42 19.93 -20.35 5.23
N SER A 43 19.28 -19.38 5.88
CA SER A 43 18.20 -19.63 6.83
C SER A 43 16.93 -20.11 6.11
N GLY A 44 16.23 -21.08 6.71
CA GLY A 44 14.91 -21.53 6.26
C GLY A 44 13.77 -20.52 6.53
N VAL A 45 14.07 -19.37 7.16
CA VAL A 45 13.07 -18.34 7.47
C VAL A 45 12.82 -17.46 6.24
N SER A 46 11.60 -17.50 5.71
CA SER A 46 11.14 -16.59 4.64
C SER A 46 10.43 -15.36 5.19
N ILE A 47 10.64 -14.20 4.56
CA ILE A 47 9.95 -12.94 4.90
C ILE A 47 9.23 -12.35 3.68
N ALA A 48 7.93 -12.15 3.82
CA ALA A 48 7.07 -11.49 2.83
C ALA A 48 6.54 -10.16 3.37
N MET A 49 6.46 -9.15 2.51
CA MET A 49 5.77 -7.89 2.82
C MET A 49 4.44 -7.80 2.07
N VAL A 50 3.40 -7.29 2.72
CA VAL A 50 2.10 -7.05 2.07
C VAL A 50 1.73 -5.58 2.24
N GLN A 51 1.83 -4.81 1.16
CA GLN A 51 1.51 -3.38 1.15
C GLN A 51 0.01 -3.21 1.01
N MET A 52 -0.64 -2.78 2.09
CA MET A 52 -2.10 -2.64 2.15
C MET A 52 -2.59 -1.27 1.68
N PRO A 53 -3.79 -1.20 1.08
CA PRO A 53 -4.48 0.05 0.78
C PRO A 53 -5.20 0.58 2.03
N GLY A 54 -5.98 1.66 1.88
CA GLY A 54 -6.90 2.12 2.93
C GLY A 54 -8.01 1.09 3.17
N LEU A 55 -8.11 0.60 4.41
CA LEU A 55 -9.06 -0.44 4.81
C LEU A 55 -10.18 0.14 5.69
N ASN A 56 -11.39 -0.38 5.52
CA ASN A 56 -12.55 -0.10 6.36
C ASN A 56 -12.48 -0.88 7.68
N THR A 57 -11.53 -0.52 8.53
CA THR A 57 -11.43 -1.03 9.90
C THR A 57 -11.89 0.03 10.90
N PRO A 58 -12.15 -0.33 12.16
CA PRO A 58 -12.45 0.64 13.22
C PRO A 58 -11.28 1.59 13.56
N GLN A 59 -10.11 1.48 12.91
CA GLN A 59 -8.93 2.33 13.15
C GLN A 59 -9.26 3.82 13.27
N PHE A 60 -10.14 4.35 12.43
CA PHE A 60 -10.47 5.78 12.41
C PHE A 60 -11.47 6.21 13.50
N GLU A 61 -12.02 5.26 14.25
CA GLU A 61 -12.96 5.52 15.36
C GLU A 61 -12.23 5.68 16.69
N TRP A 62 -11.09 5.03 16.88
CA TRP A 62 -10.29 5.08 18.12
C TRP A 62 -8.84 5.56 17.96
N ALA A 63 -8.35 5.87 16.75
CA ALA A 63 -7.02 6.49 16.60
C ALA A 63 -7.03 7.94 17.09
N ARG A 64 -6.04 8.34 17.90
CA ARG A 64 -5.90 9.72 18.38
C ARG A 64 -6.03 10.70 17.21
N ASN A 65 -6.94 11.67 17.37
CA ASN A 65 -7.17 12.72 16.39
C ASN A 65 -7.17 14.06 17.11
N LYS A 66 -6.31 14.98 16.66
CA LYS A 66 -6.23 16.34 17.19
C LYS A 66 -6.85 17.38 16.24
N PHE A 67 -7.41 16.95 15.11
CA PHE A 67 -8.11 17.81 14.17
C PHE A 67 -9.55 18.06 14.64
N ALA A 68 -10.21 19.08 14.10
CA ALA A 68 -11.64 19.30 14.36
C ALA A 68 -12.51 18.22 13.69
N TRP A 69 -12.09 17.72 12.52
CA TRP A 69 -12.85 16.77 11.71
C TRP A 69 -12.46 15.31 11.97
N ALA A 70 -13.44 14.41 11.88
CA ALA A 70 -13.22 12.99 12.05
C ALA A 70 -12.44 12.40 10.87
N MET A 71 -11.45 11.55 11.16
CA MET A 71 -10.59 10.95 10.13
C MET A 71 -11.28 9.82 9.34
N ARG A 72 -10.71 9.51 8.18
CA ARG A 72 -11.10 8.40 7.30
C ARG A 72 -9.89 7.84 6.54
N PRO A 73 -9.98 6.61 5.99
CA PRO A 73 -9.01 6.15 5.02
C PRO A 73 -9.09 6.99 3.74
N VAL A 74 -7.94 7.27 3.14
CA VAL A 74 -7.86 7.93 1.82
C VAL A 74 -8.54 7.03 0.79
N PRO A 75 -9.55 7.51 0.04
CA PRO A 75 -10.20 6.73 -0.99
C PRO A 75 -9.22 6.24 -2.07
N PRO A 76 -9.48 5.07 -2.69
CA PRO A 76 -10.58 4.14 -2.44
C PRO A 76 -10.42 3.34 -1.14
N VAL A 77 -11.55 3.08 -0.48
CA VAL A 77 -11.61 2.25 0.73
C VAL A 77 -11.92 0.79 0.36
N PHE A 78 -11.26 -0.16 1.00
CA PHE A 78 -11.49 -1.60 0.81
C PHE A 78 -11.95 -2.26 2.11
N GLN A 79 -12.74 -3.33 2.00
CA GLN A 79 -13.16 -4.08 3.17
C GLN A 79 -12.01 -4.89 3.80
N PRO A 80 -12.03 -5.16 5.11
CA PRO A 80 -10.98 -5.92 5.82
C PRO A 80 -10.68 -7.29 5.20
N GLU A 81 -11.68 -7.94 4.60
CA GLU A 81 -11.56 -9.23 3.93
C GLU A 81 -10.54 -9.19 2.78
N VAL A 82 -10.35 -8.03 2.14
CA VAL A 82 -9.30 -7.86 1.11
C VAL A 82 -7.92 -8.08 1.71
N ALA A 83 -7.68 -7.54 2.91
CA ALA A 83 -6.42 -7.74 3.61
C ALA A 83 -6.27 -9.19 4.10
N ALA A 84 -7.33 -9.76 4.67
CA ALA A 84 -7.33 -11.15 5.13
C ALA A 84 -7.02 -12.13 3.99
N GLN A 85 -7.69 -11.97 2.84
CA GLN A 85 -7.46 -12.80 1.66
C GLN A 85 -6.04 -12.65 1.11
N ALA A 86 -5.51 -11.41 1.07
CA ALA A 86 -4.15 -11.16 0.61
C ALA A 86 -3.11 -11.83 1.53
N ILE A 87 -3.24 -11.65 2.85
CA ILE A 87 -2.34 -12.28 3.84
C ILE A 87 -2.43 -13.81 3.75
N PHE A 88 -3.64 -14.36 3.67
CA PHE A 88 -3.86 -15.80 3.54
C PHE A 88 -3.22 -16.36 2.26
N ASN A 89 -3.37 -15.67 1.12
CA ASN A 89 -2.75 -16.07 -0.14
C ASN A 89 -1.21 -16.06 -0.05
N VAL A 90 -0.63 -15.07 0.62
CA VAL A 90 0.82 -14.98 0.84
C VAL A 90 1.31 -16.07 1.77
N ALA A 91 0.57 -16.39 2.83
CA ALA A 91 0.89 -17.51 3.73
C ALA A 91 0.93 -18.86 2.97
N ARG A 92 0.04 -19.05 2.00
CA ARG A 92 0.00 -20.28 1.17
C ARG A 92 1.03 -20.29 0.05
N ARG A 93 1.29 -19.13 -0.56
CA ARG A 93 2.20 -18.95 -1.70
C ARG A 93 3.09 -17.74 -1.41
N PRO A 94 4.23 -17.96 -0.73
CA PRO A 94 5.10 -16.88 -0.33
C PRO A 94 5.63 -16.11 -1.53
N VAL A 95 5.64 -14.78 -1.40
CA VAL A 95 6.20 -13.85 -2.38
C VAL A 95 7.08 -12.85 -1.64
N ARG A 96 8.06 -12.25 -2.32
CA ARG A 96 8.91 -11.21 -1.71
C ARG A 96 8.07 -10.06 -1.15
N GLU A 97 7.19 -9.53 -1.98
CA GLU A 97 6.32 -8.42 -1.64
C GLU A 97 5.07 -8.43 -2.54
N LEU A 98 3.90 -8.20 -1.92
CA LEU A 98 2.60 -8.10 -2.58
C LEU A 98 2.05 -6.68 -2.41
N TRP A 99 1.60 -6.07 -3.49
CA TRP A 99 0.94 -4.76 -3.51
C TRP A 99 -0.55 -4.95 -3.70
N VAL A 100 -1.36 -4.55 -2.71
CA VAL A 100 -2.80 -4.82 -2.67
C VAL A 100 -3.57 -3.53 -2.91
N GLY A 101 -4.50 -3.55 -3.86
CA GLY A 101 -5.30 -2.40 -4.27
C GLY A 101 -4.65 -1.61 -5.41
N SER A 102 -5.48 -1.16 -6.35
CA SER A 102 -5.03 -0.32 -7.47
C SER A 102 -4.41 0.99 -6.98
N SER A 103 -4.90 1.56 -5.87
CA SER A 103 -4.33 2.75 -5.25
C SER A 103 -2.90 2.52 -4.78
N THR A 104 -2.63 1.41 -4.09
CA THR A 104 -1.27 1.03 -3.68
C THR A 104 -0.34 0.90 -4.88
N ILE A 105 -0.77 0.19 -5.91
CA ILE A 105 0.03 -0.02 -7.13
C ILE A 105 0.34 1.33 -7.81
N GLN A 106 -0.67 2.17 -7.99
CA GLN A 106 -0.53 3.50 -8.61
C GLN A 106 0.37 4.42 -7.78
N SER A 107 0.25 4.40 -6.46
CA SER A 107 1.09 5.22 -5.58
C SER A 107 2.55 4.80 -5.65
N ILE A 108 2.85 3.50 -5.63
CA ILE A 108 4.23 3.00 -5.70
C ILE A 108 4.85 3.31 -7.06
N ILE A 109 4.17 2.94 -8.16
CA ILE A 109 4.66 3.18 -9.53
C ILE A 109 4.76 4.69 -9.82
N GLY A 110 3.74 5.45 -9.43
CA GLY A 110 3.70 6.89 -9.64
C GLY A 110 4.78 7.62 -8.85
N GLN A 111 5.11 7.18 -7.64
CA GLN A 111 6.22 7.76 -6.88
C GLN A 111 7.55 7.55 -7.59
N PHE A 112 7.74 6.37 -8.18
CA PHE A 112 8.97 6.05 -8.91
C PHE A 112 9.09 6.85 -10.22
N LEU A 113 7.99 7.01 -10.97
CA LEU A 113 8.02 7.63 -12.30
C LEU A 113 7.78 9.15 -12.28
N PHE A 114 6.92 9.66 -11.40
CA PHE A 114 6.40 11.03 -11.43
C PHE A 114 6.25 11.67 -10.03
N PRO A 115 7.31 11.74 -9.20
CA PRO A 115 7.21 12.20 -7.81
C PRO A 115 6.64 13.63 -7.68
N GLY A 116 7.17 14.60 -8.44
CA GLY A 116 6.71 15.99 -8.36
C GLY A 116 5.28 16.24 -8.87
N PHE A 117 4.74 15.35 -9.71
CA PHE A 117 3.32 15.38 -10.07
C PHE A 117 2.47 14.84 -8.92
N LEU A 118 2.89 13.73 -8.31
CA LEU A 118 2.20 13.19 -7.15
C LEU A 118 2.25 14.15 -5.95
N ASP A 119 3.29 14.94 -5.76
CA ASP A 119 3.33 15.96 -4.70
C ASP A 119 2.20 16.97 -4.86
N ARG A 120 2.06 17.55 -6.06
CA ARG A 120 0.97 18.48 -6.38
C ARG A 120 -0.41 17.85 -6.21
N LEU A 121 -0.57 16.59 -6.60
CA LEU A 121 -1.82 15.86 -6.42
C LEU A 121 -2.15 15.61 -4.93
N MET A 122 -1.14 15.24 -4.13
CA MET A 122 -1.35 14.91 -2.70
C MET A 122 -1.65 16.13 -1.85
N VAL A 123 -1.12 17.31 -2.17
CA VAL A 123 -1.43 18.57 -1.46
C VAL A 123 -2.95 18.79 -1.38
N LYS A 124 -3.69 18.53 -2.46
CA LYS A 124 -5.14 18.71 -2.48
C LYS A 124 -5.89 17.44 -2.09
N LYS A 125 -5.60 16.31 -2.76
CA LYS A 125 -6.42 15.10 -2.61
C LYS A 125 -6.17 14.35 -1.31
N ALA A 126 -4.93 14.27 -0.84
CA ALA A 126 -4.63 13.52 0.37
C ALA A 126 -4.86 14.34 1.64
N TRP A 127 -4.66 15.66 1.61
CA TRP A 127 -4.93 16.50 2.79
C TRP A 127 -6.41 16.42 3.18
N GLU A 128 -7.32 16.77 2.27
CA GLU A 128 -8.76 16.74 2.53
C GLU A 128 -9.32 15.32 2.57
N GLY A 129 -8.79 14.41 1.74
CA GLY A 129 -9.28 13.04 1.62
C GLY A 129 -9.08 12.16 2.85
N GLN A 130 -8.31 12.63 3.84
CA GLN A 130 -8.11 11.97 5.13
C GLN A 130 -9.14 12.39 6.18
N MET A 131 -9.95 13.41 5.90
CA MET A 131 -10.96 13.93 6.81
C MET A 131 -12.36 13.72 6.24
N THR A 132 -13.32 13.52 7.13
CA THR A 132 -14.74 13.59 6.79
C THR A 132 -15.23 15.04 6.98
N ARG A 133 -16.46 15.33 6.53
CA ARG A 133 -17.12 16.61 6.85
C ARG A 133 -17.76 16.63 8.25
N ARG A 134 -17.67 15.53 9.00
CA ARG A 134 -18.21 15.44 10.37
C ARG A 134 -17.15 15.88 11.37
N LEU A 135 -17.54 16.66 12.36
CA LEU A 135 -16.68 16.99 13.49
C LEU A 135 -16.41 15.73 14.33
N ASN A 136 -15.31 15.73 15.07
CA ASN A 136 -15.11 14.75 16.13
C ASN A 136 -16.17 14.95 17.22
N ALA A 137 -16.56 13.86 17.87
CA ALA A 137 -17.34 13.94 19.09
C ALA A 137 -16.45 14.46 20.23
N ASP A 138 -17.00 15.33 21.08
CA ASP A 138 -16.26 15.97 22.17
C ASP A 138 -15.79 14.95 23.23
N ASP A 139 -16.52 13.85 23.40
CA ASP A 139 -16.28 12.77 24.35
C ASP A 139 -15.56 11.56 23.71
N ARG A 140 -15.02 11.72 22.51
CA ARG A 140 -14.39 10.62 21.78
C ARG A 140 -13.19 10.04 22.53
N GLN A 141 -13.23 8.74 22.74
CA GLN A 141 -12.08 7.97 23.25
C GLN A 141 -11.05 7.65 22.15
N ASP A 142 -9.79 7.48 22.56
CA ASP A 142 -8.73 6.98 21.70
C ASP A 142 -7.75 6.07 22.45
N TYR A 143 -6.98 5.28 21.69
CA TYR A 143 -6.10 4.25 22.23
C TYR A 143 -4.64 4.68 22.49
N LEU A 144 -4.31 5.97 22.46
CA LEU A 144 -2.89 6.39 22.54
C LEU A 144 -2.26 6.10 23.91
N GLU A 145 -2.97 6.45 24.99
CA GLU A 145 -2.47 6.33 26.37
C GLU A 145 -3.11 5.18 27.16
N GLN A 146 -4.33 4.80 26.77
CA GLN A 146 -5.12 3.79 27.46
C GLN A 146 -5.90 2.93 26.46
N PRO A 147 -6.15 1.65 26.74
CA PRO A 147 -6.94 0.81 25.84
C PRO A 147 -8.39 1.30 25.77
N VAL A 148 -9.00 1.17 24.59
CA VAL A 148 -10.43 1.41 24.39
C VAL A 148 -11.16 0.07 24.29
N SER A 149 -12.10 -0.17 25.20
CA SER A 149 -12.94 -1.38 25.22
C SER A 149 -14.19 -1.21 24.34
N GLY A 150 -14.71 -2.32 23.78
CA GLY A 150 -16.04 -2.33 23.13
C GLY A 150 -16.06 -2.03 21.62
N LEU A 151 -14.91 -1.71 21.01
CA LEU A 151 -14.75 -1.55 19.56
C LEU A 151 -14.13 -2.78 18.88
N HIS A 152 -14.41 -3.99 19.38
CA HIS A 152 -13.95 -5.26 18.82
C HIS A 152 -14.71 -5.66 17.54
N LYS A 153 -14.71 -4.77 16.55
CA LYS A 153 -15.33 -4.97 15.23
C LYS A 153 -14.24 -5.18 14.20
N THR A 154 -14.56 -5.89 13.13
CA THR A 154 -13.67 -6.03 11.97
C THR A 154 -13.90 -4.91 10.96
N HIS A 155 -15.16 -4.52 10.77
CA HIS A 155 -15.59 -3.49 9.83
C HIS A 155 -15.70 -2.12 10.53
N GLY A 156 -15.19 -1.09 9.89
CA GLY A 156 -15.43 0.30 10.28
C GLY A 156 -16.71 0.88 9.67
N ARG A 157 -16.97 2.15 9.97
CA ARG A 157 -18.15 2.90 9.50
C ARG A 157 -18.24 3.22 7.98
N PHE A 158 -17.31 2.76 7.16
CA PHE A 158 -17.24 3.11 5.72
C PHE A 158 -17.74 1.98 4.79
N SER A 159 -18.54 1.04 5.30
CA SER A 159 -19.02 -0.12 4.53
C SER A 159 -19.85 0.23 3.29
N SER A 160 -20.51 1.40 3.28
CA SER A 160 -21.32 1.85 2.13
C SER A 160 -20.50 2.23 0.90
N GLU A 161 -19.21 2.53 1.05
CA GLU A 161 -18.29 2.89 -0.05
C GLU A 161 -17.12 1.90 -0.20
N ALA A 162 -16.95 0.98 0.74
CA ALA A 162 -15.84 0.05 0.78
C ALA A 162 -15.99 -1.06 -0.27
N LYS A 163 -14.90 -1.33 -1.01
CA LYS A 163 -14.84 -2.36 -2.04
C LYS A 163 -14.46 -3.72 -1.43
N TYR A 164 -15.18 -4.77 -1.82
CA TYR A 164 -14.92 -6.16 -1.39
C TYR A 164 -13.82 -6.86 -2.19
N ARG A 165 -13.37 -6.26 -3.30
CA ARG A 165 -12.36 -6.84 -4.19
C ARG A 165 -11.28 -5.82 -4.49
N ALA A 166 -10.04 -6.29 -4.57
CA ALA A 166 -8.89 -5.50 -4.94
C ALA A 166 -7.97 -6.29 -5.87
N THR A 167 -7.40 -5.62 -6.86
CA THR A 167 -6.28 -6.15 -7.63
C THR A 167 -5.06 -6.28 -6.72
N ALA A 168 -4.28 -7.35 -6.87
CA ALA A 168 -3.00 -7.48 -6.21
C ALA A 168 -1.94 -7.96 -7.20
N ILE A 169 -0.74 -7.37 -7.13
CA ILE A 169 0.41 -7.78 -7.95
C ILE A 169 1.65 -7.93 -7.07
N THR A 170 2.56 -8.83 -7.46
CA THR A 170 3.86 -8.93 -6.79
C THR A 170 4.80 -7.83 -7.27
N SER A 171 5.72 -7.38 -6.43
CA SER A 171 6.67 -6.30 -6.76
C SER A 171 7.58 -6.57 -7.97
N GLY A 172 7.75 -7.83 -8.38
CA GLY A 172 8.50 -8.19 -9.60
C GLY A 172 7.74 -8.00 -10.92
N VAL A 173 6.41 -7.83 -10.90
CA VAL A 173 5.60 -7.73 -12.12
C VAL A 173 5.96 -6.51 -12.97
N PRO A 174 6.08 -5.27 -12.42
CA PRO A 174 6.43 -4.10 -13.22
C PRO A 174 7.76 -4.24 -13.95
N GLY A 175 8.80 -4.75 -13.27
CA GLY A 175 10.11 -4.98 -13.89
C GLY A 175 10.07 -6.00 -15.02
N LYS A 176 9.36 -7.12 -14.81
CA LYS A 176 9.15 -8.15 -15.85
C LYS A 176 8.39 -7.59 -17.06
N ALA A 177 7.36 -6.77 -16.82
CA ALA A 177 6.59 -6.14 -17.88
C ALA A 177 7.43 -5.16 -18.70
N LEU A 178 8.28 -4.35 -18.06
CA LEU A 178 9.20 -3.44 -18.73
C LEU A 178 10.20 -4.19 -19.62
N LEU A 179 10.84 -5.24 -19.09
CA LEU A 179 11.79 -6.06 -19.85
C LEU A 179 11.13 -6.75 -21.05
N GLY A 180 9.94 -7.34 -20.84
CA GLY A 180 9.18 -7.97 -21.91
C GLY A 180 8.76 -6.99 -23.01
N GLY A 181 8.31 -5.79 -22.62
CA GLY A 181 7.96 -4.72 -23.55
C GLY A 181 9.14 -4.24 -24.38
N ALA A 182 10.31 -4.03 -23.75
CA ALA A 182 11.53 -3.65 -24.44
C ALA A 182 11.98 -4.71 -25.46
N ALA A 183 11.93 -5.99 -25.09
CA ALA A 183 12.26 -7.09 -25.99
C ALA A 183 11.32 -7.14 -27.21
N ALA A 184 10.02 -7.00 -26.99
CA ALA A 184 9.03 -6.98 -28.08
C ALA A 184 9.23 -5.79 -29.03
N ALA A 185 9.47 -4.59 -28.49
CA ALA A 185 9.77 -3.41 -29.28
C ALA A 185 11.06 -3.58 -30.10
N GLY A 186 12.11 -4.14 -29.50
CA GLY A 186 13.37 -4.45 -30.19
C GLY A 186 13.19 -5.42 -31.35
N LEU A 187 12.39 -6.48 -31.17
CA LEU A 187 12.07 -7.43 -32.23
C LEU A 187 11.29 -6.79 -33.38
N LEU A 188 10.33 -5.91 -33.08
CA LEU A 188 9.57 -5.18 -34.09
C LEU A 188 10.45 -4.21 -34.88
N LEU A 189 11.33 -3.47 -34.19
CA LEU A 189 12.30 -2.58 -34.83
C LEU A 189 13.28 -3.35 -35.71
N ALA A 190 13.84 -4.47 -35.22
CA ALA A 190 14.74 -5.32 -36.01
C ALA A 190 14.04 -5.86 -37.27
N LYS A 191 12.81 -6.37 -37.15
CA LYS A 191 12.00 -6.79 -38.30
C LYS A 191 11.78 -5.64 -39.29
N TRP A 192 11.47 -4.45 -38.80
CA TRP A 192 11.27 -3.27 -39.63
C TRP A 192 12.54 -2.88 -40.42
N PHE A 193 13.71 -2.84 -39.76
CA PHE A 193 14.99 -2.57 -40.41
C PHE A 193 15.36 -3.64 -41.44
N ILE A 194 15.14 -4.92 -41.13
CA ILE A 194 15.39 -6.03 -42.09
C ILE A 194 14.45 -5.92 -43.29
N SER A 195 13.18 -5.56 -43.10
CA SER A 195 12.22 -5.37 -44.18
C SER A 195 12.54 -4.16 -45.07
N ARG A 196 13.11 -3.09 -44.49
CA ARG A 196 13.60 -1.92 -45.25
C ARG A 196 14.84 -2.22 -46.07
N LYS A 197 15.75 -3.08 -45.59
CA LYS A 197 16.98 -3.43 -46.31
C LYS A 197 16.74 -4.41 -47.48
N LYS A 198 15.57 -5.05 -47.52
CA LYS A 198 15.15 -5.95 -48.61
C LYS A 198 14.33 -5.27 -49.71
N ARG A 199 13.99 -3.98 -49.55
CA ARG A 199 13.40 -3.13 -50.59
C ARG A 199 14.49 -2.25 -51.18
#